data_AF-A0AAV5WKU9-F1
#
_entry.id   AF-A0AAV5WKU9-F1
#
_cell.length_a   1.000
_cell.length_b   1.000
_cell.length_c   1.000
_cell.angle_alpha   90.00
_cell.angle_beta   90.00
_cell.angle_gamma   90.00
#
_symmetry.space_group_name_H-M   'P 1'
#
loop_
_entity.id
_entity.type
_entity.pdbx_description
1 polymer ?
#
loop_
_entity_poly.entity_id
_entity_poly.type
_entity_poly.pdbx_seq_one_letter_code
_entity_poly.pdbx_strand_id
1 'polypeptide(L)'
;CDTIVFKDKAGSLKGPFTERQIQEWYRNGWFENTTPFYFTSGVESIGEKDKPYALADLCIQNGVGSPFFHFNDNIQSEYEMKKEERAMKLDKIEKEIEESKEKCESIVALEGRLKKAEMQIEKLSNDLSGDSDF
;
A
#
# COMPACT_ATOMS: atom_id res chain seq x y z
N CYS A 1 -1.98 -17.15 17.80
CA CYS A 1 -3.43 -17.31 17.79
C CYS A 1 -3.69 -18.70 17.24
N ASP A 2 -3.82 -19.71 18.10
CA ASP A 2 -3.37 -21.03 17.67
C ASP A 2 -4.51 -21.88 17.11
N THR A 3 -5.78 -21.51 17.37
CA THR A 3 -6.92 -22.28 16.86
C THR A 3 -8.18 -21.44 16.60
N ILE A 4 -8.98 -21.88 15.64
CA ILE A 4 -10.24 -21.29 15.21
C ILE A 4 -11.37 -22.26 15.53
N VAL A 5 -12.47 -21.73 16.07
CA VAL A 5 -13.73 -22.45 16.28
C VAL A 5 -14.83 -21.72 15.54
N PHE A 6 -15.83 -22.43 15.03
CA PHE A 6 -17.01 -21.81 14.42
C PHE A 6 -18.30 -22.47 14.90
N LYS A 7 -19.43 -21.77 14.80
CA LYS A 7 -20.76 -22.41 14.98
C LYS A 7 -21.29 -22.88 13.63
N ASP A 8 -21.71 -24.13 13.57
CA ASP A 8 -22.42 -24.64 12.40
C ASP A 8 -23.87 -24.10 12.33
N LYS A 9 -24.59 -24.51 11.28
CA LYS A 9 -25.99 -24.11 11.06
C LYS A 9 -26.94 -24.57 12.17
N ALA A 10 -26.58 -25.62 12.92
CA ALA A 10 -27.32 -26.11 14.08
C ALA A 10 -26.95 -25.37 15.38
N GLY A 11 -26.04 -24.39 15.32
CA GLY A 11 -25.55 -23.63 16.46
C GLY A 11 -24.51 -24.38 17.30
N SER A 12 -24.06 -25.56 16.86
CA SER A 12 -23.06 -26.35 17.57
C SER A 12 -21.66 -25.82 17.29
N LEU A 13 -20.85 -25.68 18.34
CA LEU A 13 -19.44 -25.30 18.20
C LEU A 13 -18.64 -26.44 17.58
N LYS A 14 -17.82 -26.12 16.58
CA LYS A 14 -16.91 -27.04 15.88
C LYS A 14 -15.49 -26.49 15.98
N GLY A 15 -14.58 -27.32 16.49
CA GLY A 15 -13.17 -26.98 16.63
C GLY A 15 -12.59 -27.58 17.91
N PRO A 16 -11.36 -27.19 18.29
CA PRO A 16 -10.49 -26.24 17.59
C PRO A 16 -9.97 -26.76 16.25
N PHE A 17 -9.80 -25.86 15.28
CA PHE A 17 -9.16 -26.14 13.99
C PHE A 17 -8.00 -25.18 13.74
N THR A 18 -7.03 -25.62 12.95
CA THR A 18 -5.97 -24.74 12.45
C THR A 18 -6.52 -23.77 11.40
N GLU A 19 -5.84 -22.63 11.24
CA GLU A 19 -6.13 -21.68 10.15
C GLU A 19 -6.17 -22.39 8.79
N ARG A 20 -5.19 -23.26 8.53
CA ARG A 20 -5.09 -24.01 7.28
C ARG A 20 -6.35 -24.85 6.99
N GLN A 21 -6.86 -25.57 7.98
CA GLN A 21 -8.05 -26.40 7.82
C GLN A 21 -9.29 -25.57 7.47
N ILE A 22 -9.52 -24.48 8.22
CA ILE A 22 -10.65 -23.58 7.97
C ILE A 22 -10.50 -22.91 6.60
N GLN A 23 -9.29 -22.48 6.24
CA GLN A 23 -9.01 -21.86 4.95
C GLN A 23 -9.27 -22.82 3.77
N GLU A 24 -8.94 -24.11 3.92
CA GLU A 24 -9.25 -25.14 2.93
C GLU A 24 -10.78 -25.34 2.78
N TRP A 25 -11.53 -25.39 3.88
CA TRP A 25 -13.00 -25.49 3.83
C TRP A 25 -13.67 -24.24 3.26
N TYR A 26 -13.15 -23.06 3.56
CA TYR A 26 -13.61 -21.81 2.95
C TYR A 26 -13.43 -21.81 1.43
N ARG A 27 -12.25 -22.22 0.94
CA ARG A 27 -12.00 -22.34 -0.50
C ARG A 27 -12.93 -23.33 -1.19
N ASN A 28 -13.42 -24.32 -0.44
CA ASN A 28 -14.40 -25.30 -0.90
C ASN A 28 -15.87 -24.84 -0.73
N GLY A 29 -16.12 -23.60 -0.28
CA GLY A 29 -17.45 -23.02 -0.16
C GLY A 29 -18.29 -23.54 1.01
N TRP A 30 -17.68 -24.03 2.10
CA TRP A 30 -18.40 -24.61 3.23
C TRP A 30 -19.10 -23.60 4.14
N PHE A 31 -18.74 -22.32 4.04
CA PHE A 31 -19.17 -21.28 4.97
C PHE A 31 -20.01 -20.21 4.28
N GLU A 32 -20.95 -19.65 5.03
CA GLU A 32 -21.74 -18.51 4.63
C GLU A 32 -21.10 -17.23 5.16
N ASN A 33 -21.41 -16.09 4.53
CA ASN A 33 -20.91 -14.78 4.94
C ASN A 33 -21.25 -14.44 6.41
N THR A 34 -22.30 -15.04 6.96
CA THR A 34 -22.76 -14.86 8.34
C THR A 34 -22.23 -15.92 9.31
N THR A 35 -21.43 -16.89 8.84
CA THR A 35 -20.88 -17.94 9.72
C THR A 35 -19.99 -17.29 10.79
N PRO A 36 -20.26 -17.53 12.09
CA PRO A 36 -19.51 -16.91 13.16
C PRO A 36 -18.26 -17.73 13.52
N PHE A 37 -17.12 -17.04 13.56
CA PHE A 37 -15.82 -17.58 13.93
C PHE A 37 -15.30 -16.98 15.22
N TYR A 38 -14.57 -17.78 15.98
CA TYR A 38 -13.93 -17.43 17.24
C TYR A 38 -12.45 -17.81 17.16
N PHE A 39 -11.57 -16.87 17.49
CA PHE A 39 -10.12 -17.09 17.51
C PHE A 39 -9.71 -17.28 18.97
N THR A 40 -9.12 -18.42 19.29
CA THR A 40 -8.81 -18.80 20.68
C THR A 40 -7.36 -19.24 20.83
N SER A 41 -6.79 -18.99 22.00
CA SER A 41 -5.44 -19.44 22.38
C SER A 41 -5.40 -20.88 22.91
N GLY A 42 -6.53 -21.59 22.95
CA GLY A 42 -6.65 -22.91 23.54
C GLY A 42 -8.12 -23.33 23.75
N VAL A 43 -8.33 -24.62 24.05
CA VAL A 43 -9.65 -25.29 24.11
C VAL A 43 -10.53 -24.85 25.29
N GLU A 44 -10.02 -23.98 26.17
CA GLU A 44 -10.74 -23.55 27.37
C GLU A 44 -11.81 -22.51 27.03
N SER A 45 -12.97 -23.06 26.63
CA SER A 45 -14.31 -22.46 26.67
C SER A 45 -14.45 -21.06 26.08
N ILE A 46 -14.94 -21.01 24.83
CA ILE A 46 -15.62 -19.82 24.30
C ILE A 46 -16.74 -19.45 25.27
N GLY A 47 -16.56 -18.36 26.00
CA GLY A 47 -17.53 -17.83 26.95
C GLY A 47 -18.52 -16.89 26.26
N GLU A 48 -19.55 -16.46 27.00
CA GLU A 48 -20.51 -15.44 26.52
C GLU A 48 -19.86 -14.10 26.16
N LYS A 49 -18.61 -13.86 26.60
CA LYS A 49 -17.85 -12.63 26.36
C LYS A 49 -17.04 -12.66 25.06
N ASP A 50 -16.85 -13.82 24.44
CA ASP A 50 -16.05 -13.92 23.23
C ASP A 50 -16.83 -13.41 22.03
N LYS A 51 -16.29 -12.36 21.39
CA LYS A 51 -16.93 -11.73 20.24
C LYS A 51 -16.74 -12.61 18.99
N PRO A 52 -17.83 -13.07 18.35
CA PRO A 52 -17.71 -13.74 17.07
C PRO A 52 -17.35 -12.75 15.95
N TYR A 53 -16.61 -13.24 14.97
CA TYR A 53 -16.38 -12.55 13.70
C TYR A 53 -17.17 -13.25 12.60
N ALA A 54 -18.03 -12.52 11.89
CA ALA A 54 -18.68 -13.08 10.71
C ALA A 54 -17.66 -13.21 9.58
N LEU A 55 -17.83 -14.22 8.71
CA LEU A 55 -16.95 -14.39 7.55
C LEU A 55 -16.85 -13.14 6.68
N ALA A 56 -17.97 -12.41 6.49
CA ALA A 56 -17.97 -11.16 5.74
C ALA A 56 -17.00 -10.13 6.33
N ASP A 57 -17.00 -9.98 7.67
CA ASP A 57 -16.13 -9.05 8.37
C ASP A 57 -14.67 -9.46 8.22
N LEU A 58 -14.39 -10.77 8.30
CA LEU A 58 -13.05 -11.33 8.07
C LEU A 58 -12.56 -11.09 6.64
N CYS A 59 -13.43 -11.25 5.65
CA CYS A 59 -13.12 -10.96 4.25
C CYS A 59 -12.85 -9.46 4.03
N ILE A 60 -13.58 -8.57 4.71
CA ILE A 60 -13.37 -7.13 4.64
C ILE A 60 -12.01 -6.77 5.27
N GLN A 61 -11.69 -7.37 6.42
CA GLN A 61 -10.48 -7.03 7.16
C GLN A 61 -9.21 -7.63 6.55
N ASN A 62 -9.24 -8.91 6.19
CA ASN A 62 -8.06 -9.68 5.77
C ASN A 62 -8.02 -9.95 4.26
N GLY A 63 -9.11 -9.64 3.54
CA GLY A 63 -9.26 -9.89 2.12
C GLY A 63 -9.89 -11.24 1.79
N VAL A 64 -10.63 -11.28 0.68
CA VAL A 64 -11.39 -12.47 0.23
C VAL A 64 -10.53 -13.70 -0.09
N GLY A 65 -9.23 -13.52 -0.35
CA GLY A 65 -8.32 -14.62 -0.65
C GLY A 65 -7.84 -15.40 0.57
N SER A 66 -7.81 -14.75 1.74
CA SER A 66 -7.28 -15.33 2.98
C SER A 66 -7.95 -14.74 4.23
N PRO A 67 -9.27 -14.88 4.39
CA PRO A 67 -10.02 -14.22 5.46
C PRO A 67 -9.60 -14.66 6.88
N PHE A 68 -9.03 -15.86 7.01
CA PHE A 68 -8.59 -16.40 8.32
C PHE A 68 -7.14 -16.10 8.65
N PHE A 69 -6.41 -15.41 7.76
CA PHE A 69 -5.00 -15.09 7.99
C PHE A 69 -4.85 -14.32 9.29
N HIS A 70 -4.04 -14.88 10.19
CA HIS A 70 -3.87 -14.45 11.58
C HIS A 70 -4.13 -12.95 11.85
N PHE A 71 -5.21 -12.69 12.59
CA PHE A 71 -5.27 -11.63 13.59
C PHE A 71 -4.09 -11.82 14.55
N ASN A 72 -2.96 -11.23 14.20
CA ASN A 72 -1.83 -11.08 15.09
C ASN A 72 -1.72 -9.58 15.32
N ASP A 73 -1.95 -9.10 16.52
CA ASP A 73 -1.80 -7.67 16.84
C ASP A 73 -0.39 -7.16 16.47
N ASN A 74 0.60 -8.06 16.42
CA ASN A 74 1.94 -7.79 15.89
C ASN A 74 2.00 -7.53 14.37
N ILE A 75 1.10 -8.11 13.56
CA ILE A 75 1.04 -7.84 12.11
C ILE A 75 0.39 -6.49 11.86
N GLN A 76 -0.60 -6.09 12.67
CA GLN A 76 -1.19 -4.75 12.61
C GLN A 76 -0.11 -3.69 12.86
N SER A 77 0.71 -3.85 13.92
CA SER A 77 1.80 -2.92 14.22
C SER A 77 2.89 -2.93 13.15
N GLU A 78 3.27 -4.11 12.61
CA GLU A 78 4.20 -4.18 11.48
C GLU A 78 3.66 -3.50 10.22
N TYR A 79 2.37 -3.65 9.93
CA TYR A 79 1.73 -3.02 8.78
C TYR A 79 1.67 -1.51 8.97
N GLU A 80 1.32 -1.02 10.16
CA GLU A 80 1.32 0.40 10.50
C GLU A 80 2.73 1.01 10.43
N MET A 81 3.75 0.34 10.98
CA MET A 81 5.14 0.76 10.82
C MET A 81 5.58 0.81 9.36
N LYS A 82 5.27 -0.23 8.57
CA LYS A 82 5.59 -0.27 7.14
C LYS A 82 4.82 0.81 6.35
N LYS A 83 3.61 1.16 6.79
CA LYS A 83 2.81 2.24 6.20
C LYS A 83 3.43 3.61 6.50
N GLU A 84 3.85 3.86 7.74
CA GLU A 84 4.57 5.09 8.12
C GLU A 84 5.91 5.20 7.40
N GLU A 85 6.68 4.11 7.31
CA GLU A 85 7.94 4.07 6.57
C GLU A 85 7.74 4.44 5.10
N ARG A 86 6.69 3.91 4.47
CA ARG A 86 6.32 4.25 3.09
C ARG A 86 5.88 5.71 2.96
N ALA A 87 5.14 6.23 3.92
CA ALA A 87 4.72 7.64 3.93
C ALA A 87 5.94 8.58 4.01
N MET A 88 6.91 8.28 4.88
CA MET A 88 8.16 9.05 4.95
C MET A 88 8.98 8.96 3.67
N LYS A 89 9.04 7.78 3.03
CA LYS A 89 9.71 7.61 1.73
C LYS A 89 9.03 8.42 0.63
N LEU A 90 7.70 8.48 0.62
CA LEU A 90 6.94 9.28 -0.33
C LEU A 90 7.21 10.77 -0.16
N ASP A 91 7.15 11.28 1.07
CA ASP A 91 7.46 12.68 1.38
C ASP A 91 8.88 13.07 0.93
N LYS A 92 9.85 12.17 1.16
CA LYS A 92 11.22 12.37 0.68
C LYS A 92 11.30 12.44 -0.86
N ILE A 93 10.62 11.54 -1.57
CA ILE A 93 10.61 11.52 -3.03
C ILE A 93 9.92 12.77 -3.58
N GLU A 94 8.82 13.20 -2.98
CA GLU A 94 8.12 14.43 -3.37
C GLU A 94 9.02 15.66 -3.25
N LYS A 95 9.79 15.75 -2.16
CA LYS A 95 10.78 16.81 -1.98
C LYS A 95 11.90 16.75 -3.03
N GLU A 96 12.45 15.58 -3.32
CA GLU A 96 13.48 15.40 -4.35
C GLU A 96 12.97 15.77 -5.76
N ILE A 97 11.69 15.47 -6.05
CA ILE A 97 11.02 15.89 -7.29
C ILE A 97 10.94 17.41 -7.37
N GLU A 98 10.56 18.09 -6.29
CA GLU A 98 10.42 19.54 -6.27
C GLU A 98 11.77 20.24 -6.48
N GLU A 99 12.81 19.81 -5.76
CA GLU A 99 14.19 20.32 -5.95
C GLU A 99 14.70 20.09 -7.39
N SER A 100 14.27 19.00 -8.03
CA SER A 100 14.63 18.70 -9.42
C SER A 100 13.91 19.62 -10.41
N LYS A 101 12.66 20.00 -10.15
CA LYS A 101 11.92 20.97 -10.99
C LYS A 101 12.59 22.34 -10.98
N GLU A 102 12.96 22.85 -9.80
CA GLU A 102 13.65 24.14 -9.67
C GLU A 102 14.98 24.19 -10.47
N LYS A 103 15.72 23.07 -10.46
CA LYS A 103 16.94 22.92 -11.28
C LYS A 103 16.63 22.96 -12.77
N CYS A 104 15.58 22.25 -13.21
CA CYS A 104 15.16 22.27 -14.61
C CYS A 104 14.75 23.67 -15.07
N GLU A 105 14.00 24.42 -14.25
CA GLU A 105 13.63 25.82 -14.56
C GLU A 105 14.86 26.72 -14.73
N SER A 106 15.86 26.53 -13.86
CA SER A 106 17.14 27.25 -13.95
C SER A 106 17.89 26.94 -15.24
N ILE A 107 17.88 25.67 -15.69
CA ILE A 107 18.48 25.26 -16.96
C ILE A 107 17.77 25.92 -18.15
N VAL A 108 16.44 25.89 -18.17
CA VAL A 108 15.64 26.54 -19.23
C VAL A 108 15.95 28.04 -19.31
N ALA A 109 16.12 28.72 -18.17
CA ALA A 109 16.52 30.12 -18.14
C ALA A 109 17.93 30.35 -18.73
N LEU A 110 18.87 29.44 -18.46
CA LEU A 110 20.22 29.51 -19.03
C LEU A 110 20.22 29.26 -20.54
N GLU A 111 19.44 28.29 -21.03
CA GLU A 111 19.28 28.04 -22.48
C GLU A 111 18.72 29.26 -23.20
N GLY A 112 17.73 29.95 -22.60
CA GLY A 112 17.19 31.19 -23.15
C GLY A 112 18.22 32.32 -23.23
N ARG A 113 19.15 32.39 -22.27
CA ARG A 113 20.26 33.37 -22.29
C ARG A 113 21.30 33.01 -23.35
N LEU A 114 21.63 31.73 -23.48
CA LEU A 114 22.57 31.23 -24.50
C LEU A 114 22.07 31.59 -25.91
N LYS A 115 20.80 31.30 -26.20
CA LYS A 115 20.19 31.61 -27.50
C LYS A 115 20.23 33.10 -27.84
N LYS A 116 20.01 33.97 -26.85
CA LYS A 116 20.12 35.44 -27.04
C LYS A 116 21.55 35.85 -27.37
N ALA A 117 22.54 35.26 -26.70
CA ALA A 117 23.95 35.54 -26.96
C ALA A 117 24.37 35.06 -28.36
N GLU A 118 23.91 33.88 -28.78
CA GLU A 118 24.14 33.36 -30.13
C GLU A 118 23.60 34.30 -31.21
N MET A 119 22.36 34.80 -31.06
CA MET A 119 21.79 35.79 -31.99
C MET A 119 22.58 37.11 -32.04
N GLN A 120 23.13 37.56 -30.91
CA GLN A 120 23.94 38.77 -30.87
C GLN A 120 25.28 38.58 -31.59
N ILE A 121 25.92 37.43 -31.42
CA ILE A 121 27.16 37.07 -32.11
C ILE A 121 26.91 37.00 -33.62
N GLU A 122 25.83 36.34 -34.05
CA GLU A 122 25.45 36.24 -35.47
C GLU A 122 25.25 37.64 -36.09
N LYS A 123 24.53 38.52 -35.39
CA LYS A 123 24.33 39.90 -35.84
C LYS A 123 25.66 40.65 -35.99
N LEU A 124 26.53 40.61 -34.98
CA LEU A 124 27.85 41.26 -35.03
C LEU A 124 28.73 40.68 -36.15
N SER A 125 28.65 39.38 -36.40
CA SER A 125 29.39 38.73 -37.51
C SER A 125 28.89 39.19 -38.88
N ASN A 126 27.59 39.39 -39.04
CA ASN A 126 27.00 39.91 -40.27
C ASN A 126 27.38 41.39 -40.48
N ASP A 127 27.34 42.20 -39.41
CA ASP A 127 27.75 43.61 -39.46
C ASP A 127 29.24 43.74 -39.87
N LEU A 128 30.13 42.88 -39.34
CA LEU A 128 31.56 42.86 -39.68
C LEU A 128 31.87 42.35 -41.11
N SER A 129 31.00 41.55 -41.71
CA SER A 129 31.19 41.01 -43.07
C SER A 129 30.54 41.86 -44.16
N GLY A 130 29.62 42.76 -43.80
CA GLY A 130 29.00 43.72 -44.72
C GLY A 130 29.86 44.96 -45.05
N ASP A 131 30.95 45.20 -44.32
CA ASP A 131 31.84 46.37 -44.51
C ASP A 131 32.98 46.12 -45.52
N SER A 132 32.99 45.02 -46.29
CA SER A 132 34.07 44.68 -47.24
C SER A 132 33.92 45.22 -48.67
N ASP A 133 32.93 46.06 -48.96
CA ASP A 133 32.69 46.64 -50.30
C ASP A 133 33.03 48.15 -50.37
N PHE A 134 34.22 48.54 -49.90
CA PHE A 134 34.82 49.85 -50.15
C PHE A 134 36.29 49.75 -50.59
#